data_AF-A0A0A1HUU2-F1
#
_entry.id   AF-A0A0A1HUU2-F1
#
_cell.length_a   1.000
_cell.length_b   1.000
_cell.length_c   1.000
_cell.angle_alpha   90.00
_cell.angle_beta   90.00
_cell.angle_gamma   90.00
#
_symmetry.space_group_name_H-M   'P 1'
#
loop_
_entity.id
_entity.type
_entity.pdbx_description
1 polymer ?
#
loop_
_entity_poly.entity_id
_entity_poly.type
_entity_poly.pdbx_seq_one_letter_code
_entity_poly.pdbx_strand_id
1 'polypeptide(L)'
;MTTQQCFSCGTPEGMLYFEGRGETLSVKGLECRVDDLSGWECRVCGEVELDTDCAERHAKAGDELVNAARQMIGEEMKRIRRKLHLSQKDAVSLLSGGGHNAMSRYERGEVLPPKPLMLLMRLLDRYPHLLADARTLAEGVDLRQFKTTVHKEHEILTDS
;
A
#
# COMPACT_ATOMS: atom_id res chain seq x y z
N MET A 1 -34.34 -27.69 -7.71
CA MET A 1 -33.06 -26.99 -7.50
C MET A 1 -32.82 -26.15 -8.72
N THR A 2 -32.58 -24.85 -8.54
CA THR A 2 -32.33 -23.90 -9.63
C THR A 2 -30.87 -24.04 -10.05
N THR A 3 -30.62 -24.34 -11.32
CA THR A 3 -29.27 -24.56 -11.89
C THR A 3 -29.06 -23.67 -13.10
N GLN A 4 -27.80 -23.31 -13.38
CA GLN A 4 -27.43 -22.59 -14.60
C GLN A 4 -26.03 -22.98 -15.10
N GLN A 5 -25.72 -22.63 -16.36
CA GLN A 5 -24.38 -22.80 -16.91
C GLN A 5 -23.39 -21.88 -16.18
N CYS A 6 -22.19 -22.38 -15.90
CA CYS A 6 -21.11 -21.55 -15.36
C CYS A 6 -20.44 -20.74 -16.47
N PHE A 7 -20.37 -19.41 -16.32
CA PHE A 7 -19.71 -18.53 -17.28
C PHE A 7 -18.17 -18.57 -17.23
N SER A 8 -17.60 -19.07 -16.13
CA SER A 8 -16.16 -19.17 -15.91
C SER A 8 -15.56 -20.44 -16.57
N CYS A 9 -16.13 -21.62 -16.30
CA CYS A 9 -15.61 -22.90 -16.84
C CYS A 9 -16.47 -23.51 -17.96
N GLY A 10 -17.62 -22.92 -18.29
CA GLY A 10 -18.52 -23.38 -19.35
C GLY A 10 -19.36 -24.62 -19.01
N THR A 11 -19.23 -25.19 -17.81
CA THR A 11 -19.97 -26.40 -17.41
C THR A 11 -21.48 -26.13 -17.43
N PRO A 12 -22.27 -26.88 -18.23
CA PRO A 12 -23.73 -26.80 -18.22
C PRO A 12 -24.28 -27.22 -16.86
N GLU A 13 -25.25 -26.47 -16.32
CA GLU A 13 -25.86 -26.73 -15.01
C GLU A 13 -24.85 -26.82 -13.85
N GLY A 14 -23.63 -26.31 -14.04
CA GLY A 14 -22.56 -26.41 -13.04
C GLY A 14 -22.80 -25.51 -11.82
N MET A 15 -23.61 -24.45 -11.98
CA MET A 15 -23.90 -23.47 -10.93
C MET A 15 -25.15 -23.88 -10.15
N LEU A 16 -25.02 -23.98 -8.83
CA LEU A 16 -26.14 -24.20 -7.90
C LEU A 16 -26.41 -22.93 -7.09
N TYR A 17 -27.67 -22.54 -7.00
CA TYR A 17 -28.07 -21.40 -6.17
C TYR A 17 -27.95 -21.73 -4.68
N PHE A 18 -27.51 -20.75 -3.89
CA PHE A 18 -27.42 -20.81 -2.44
C PHE A 18 -28.00 -19.55 -1.80
N GLU A 19 -28.38 -19.67 -0.53
CA GLU A 19 -28.92 -18.60 0.31
C GLU A 19 -28.48 -18.78 1.77
N GLY A 20 -28.45 -17.69 2.55
CA GLY A 20 -28.12 -17.71 3.97
C GLY A 20 -26.67 -18.05 4.32
N ARG A 21 -25.73 -17.93 3.36
CA ARG A 21 -24.32 -18.24 3.58
C ARG A 21 -23.62 -17.10 4.32
N GLY A 22 -22.73 -17.41 5.26
CA GLY A 22 -21.83 -16.42 5.84
C GLY A 22 -20.39 -16.66 5.40
N GLU A 23 -19.71 -15.59 4.98
CA GLU A 23 -18.33 -15.62 4.53
C GLU A 23 -17.47 -14.68 5.39
N THR A 24 -16.20 -15.02 5.57
CA THR A 24 -15.25 -14.22 6.35
C THR A 24 -14.14 -13.72 5.45
N LEU A 25 -14.06 -12.41 5.31
CA LEU A 25 -13.02 -11.70 4.58
C LEU A 25 -11.83 -11.49 5.49
N SER A 26 -10.62 -11.66 4.96
CA SER A 26 -9.37 -11.42 5.68
C SER A 26 -8.43 -10.54 4.86
N VAL A 27 -7.96 -9.45 5.47
CA VAL A 27 -6.94 -8.57 4.88
C VAL A 27 -5.87 -8.31 5.93
N LYS A 28 -4.67 -8.86 5.71
CA LYS A 28 -3.49 -8.66 6.58
C LYS A 28 -3.77 -8.95 8.07
N GLY A 29 -4.61 -9.94 8.36
CA GLY A 29 -4.98 -10.34 9.73
C GLY A 29 -6.13 -9.55 10.35
N LEU A 30 -6.72 -8.58 9.62
CA LEU A 30 -8.03 -8.05 9.96
C LEU A 30 -9.09 -8.93 9.33
N GLU A 31 -10.16 -9.20 10.06
CA GLU A 31 -11.26 -10.06 9.60
C GLU A 31 -12.60 -9.32 9.69
N CYS A 32 -13.45 -9.55 8.70
CA CYS A 32 -14.83 -9.07 8.69
C CYS A 32 -15.72 -10.19 8.16
N ARG A 33 -16.80 -10.49 8.88
CA ARG A 33 -17.78 -11.49 8.46
C ARG A 33 -18.96 -10.82 7.78
N VAL A 34 -19.36 -11.34 6.64
CA VAL A 34 -20.56 -10.93 5.90
C VAL A 34 -21.52 -12.11 5.90
N ASP A 35 -22.66 -11.93 6.57
CA ASP A 35 -23.69 -12.96 6.69
C ASP A 35 -24.81 -12.76 5.66
N ASP A 36 -25.66 -13.79 5.56
CA ASP A 36 -26.87 -13.80 4.73
C ASP A 36 -26.58 -13.51 3.25
N LEU A 37 -25.56 -14.17 2.69
CA LEU A 37 -25.20 -14.10 1.29
C LEU A 37 -26.00 -15.14 0.49
N SER A 38 -26.39 -14.70 -0.70
CA SER A 38 -27.07 -15.50 -1.71
C SER A 38 -26.42 -15.30 -3.07
N GLY A 39 -26.57 -16.31 -3.93
CA GLY A 39 -25.99 -16.30 -5.26
C GLY A 39 -25.79 -17.71 -5.78
N TRP A 40 -24.83 -17.86 -6.68
CA TRP A 40 -24.56 -19.08 -7.41
C TRP A 40 -23.14 -19.56 -7.16
N GLU A 41 -22.96 -20.86 -6.99
CA GLU A 41 -21.63 -21.47 -6.86
C GLU A 41 -21.47 -22.63 -7.84
N CYS A 42 -20.37 -22.62 -8.60
CA CYS A 42 -20.02 -23.73 -9.48
C CYS A 42 -19.49 -24.91 -8.67
N ARG A 43 -20.14 -26.07 -8.76
CA ARG A 43 -19.66 -27.31 -8.10
C ARG A 43 -18.45 -27.97 -8.77
N VAL A 44 -18.00 -27.42 -9.91
CA VAL A 44 -16.85 -27.94 -10.67
C VAL A 44 -15.61 -27.07 -10.47
N CYS A 45 -15.70 -25.76 -10.71
CA CYS A 45 -14.54 -24.86 -10.60
C CYS A 45 -14.53 -23.98 -9.34
N GLY A 46 -15.62 -23.92 -8.57
CA GLY A 46 -15.72 -23.08 -7.37
C GLY A 46 -15.98 -21.60 -7.63
N GLU A 47 -16.31 -21.19 -8.86
CA GLU A 47 -16.73 -19.82 -9.17
C GLU A 47 -17.97 -19.43 -8.34
N VAL A 48 -17.99 -18.22 -7.81
CA VAL A 48 -19.11 -17.69 -7.02
C VAL A 48 -19.62 -16.39 -7.65
N GLU A 49 -20.91 -16.35 -7.97
CA GLU A 49 -21.60 -15.16 -8.44
C GLU A 49 -22.64 -14.75 -7.40
N LEU A 50 -22.38 -13.68 -6.65
CA LEU A 50 -23.31 -13.16 -5.65
C LEU A 50 -24.47 -12.40 -6.31
N ASP A 51 -25.66 -12.49 -5.72
CA ASP A 51 -26.78 -11.62 -6.09
C ASP A 51 -26.39 -10.15 -5.88
N THR A 52 -26.98 -9.23 -6.64
CA THR A 52 -26.57 -7.81 -6.67
C THR A 52 -26.42 -7.19 -5.28
N ASP A 53 -27.44 -7.30 -4.42
CA ASP A 53 -27.41 -6.73 -3.06
C ASP A 53 -26.34 -7.40 -2.17
N CYS A 54 -26.11 -8.71 -2.36
CA CYS A 54 -25.07 -9.47 -1.66
C CYS A 54 -23.67 -9.09 -2.16
N ALA A 55 -23.51 -8.90 -3.46
CA ALA A 55 -22.26 -8.47 -4.09
C ALA A 55 -21.86 -7.07 -3.61
N GLU A 56 -22.80 -6.12 -3.54
CA GLU A 56 -22.55 -4.77 -3.03
C GLU A 56 -22.14 -4.78 -1.55
N ARG A 57 -22.86 -5.53 -0.70
CA ARG A 57 -22.50 -5.67 0.72
C ARG A 57 -21.12 -6.30 0.90
N HIS A 58 -20.84 -7.36 0.16
CA HIS A 58 -19.56 -8.06 0.20
C HIS A 58 -18.41 -7.16 -0.26
N ALA A 59 -18.57 -6.45 -1.37
CA ALA A 59 -17.59 -5.50 -1.89
C ALA A 59 -17.31 -4.37 -0.89
N LYS A 60 -18.38 -3.77 -0.34
CA LYS A 60 -18.26 -2.71 0.67
C LYS A 60 -17.51 -3.18 1.92
N ALA A 61 -17.83 -4.36 2.44
CA ALA A 61 -17.14 -4.93 3.59
C ALA A 61 -15.64 -5.15 3.30
N GLY A 62 -15.31 -5.63 2.09
CA GLY A 62 -13.94 -5.78 1.63
C GLY A 62 -13.18 -4.43 1.57
N ASP A 63 -13.81 -3.41 0.99
CA ASP A 63 -13.24 -2.06 0.89
C ASP A 63 -13.01 -1.44 2.27
N GLU A 64 -13.97 -1.57 3.18
CA GLU A 64 -13.84 -1.10 4.56
C GLU A 64 -12.67 -1.79 5.28
N LEU A 65 -12.51 -3.10 5.07
CA LEU A 65 -11.42 -3.88 5.66
C LEU A 65 -10.04 -3.47 5.12
N VAL A 66 -9.93 -3.25 3.80
CA VAL A 66 -8.71 -2.73 3.16
C VAL A 66 -8.39 -1.33 3.65
N ASN A 67 -9.40 -0.46 3.76
CA ASN A 67 -9.23 0.91 4.25
C ASN A 67 -8.80 0.94 5.72
N ALA A 68 -9.39 0.10 6.57
CA ALA A 68 -8.98 -0.06 7.96
C ALA A 68 -7.50 -0.49 8.07
N ALA A 69 -7.08 -1.48 7.28
CA ALA A 69 -5.68 -1.91 7.25
C ALA A 69 -4.72 -0.78 6.81
N ARG A 70 -5.14 0.06 5.86
CA ARG A 70 -4.35 1.22 5.42
C ARG A 70 -4.27 2.31 6.51
N GLN A 71 -5.37 2.59 7.20
CA GLN A 71 -5.40 3.54 8.31
C GLN A 71 -4.47 3.12 9.44
N MET A 72 -4.50 1.85 9.85
CA MET A 72 -3.60 1.34 10.90
C MET A 72 -2.12 1.54 10.54
N ILE A 73 -1.75 1.33 9.27
CA ILE A 73 -0.38 1.59 8.79
C ILE A 73 -0.05 3.08 8.88
N GLY A 74 -0.98 3.95 8.46
CA GLY A 74 -0.81 5.41 8.51
C GLY A 74 -0.66 5.93 9.94
N GLU A 75 -1.47 5.42 10.88
CA GLU A 75 -1.39 5.74 12.30
C GLU A 75 -0.05 5.33 12.92
N GLU A 76 0.47 4.16 12.56
CA GLU A 76 1.77 3.70 13.02
C GLU A 76 2.90 4.61 12.50
N MET A 77 2.86 5.00 11.22
CA MET A 77 3.82 5.98 10.69
C MET A 77 3.74 7.31 11.44
N LYS A 78 2.53 7.81 11.69
CA LYS A 78 2.30 9.05 12.43
C LYS A 78 2.84 8.97 13.86
N ARG A 79 2.62 7.85 14.54
CA ARG A 79 3.14 7.58 15.90
C ARG A 79 4.65 7.63 15.92
N ILE A 80 5.31 6.87 15.03
CA ILE A 80 6.77 6.83 14.93
C ILE A 80 7.34 8.22 14.63
N ARG A 81 6.79 8.90 13.61
CA ARG A 81 7.25 10.23 13.21
C ARG A 81 7.17 11.23 14.37
N ARG A 82 6.07 11.23 15.11
CA ARG A 82 5.88 12.10 16.29
C ARG A 82 6.88 11.78 17.40
N LYS A 83 7.15 10.51 17.66
CA LYS A 83 8.17 10.08 18.64
C LYS A 83 9.58 10.53 18.24
N LEU A 84 9.88 10.57 16.94
CA LEU A 84 11.14 11.10 16.41
C LEU A 84 11.18 12.63 16.32
N HIS A 85 10.13 13.33 16.78
CA HIS A 85 10.00 14.79 16.72
C HIS A 85 10.15 15.37 15.30
N LEU A 86 9.71 14.63 14.28
CA LEU A 86 9.78 15.07 12.89
C LEU A 86 8.45 15.70 12.44
N SER A 87 8.50 16.83 11.75
CA SER A 87 7.35 17.29 10.96
C SER A 87 7.14 16.37 9.75
N GLN A 88 5.97 16.43 9.11
CA GLN A 88 5.75 15.68 7.86
C GLN A 88 6.76 16.10 6.78
N LYS A 89 7.08 17.40 6.70
CA LYS A 89 8.07 17.95 5.77
C LYS A 89 9.47 17.39 6.03
N ASP A 90 9.90 17.38 7.29
CA ASP A 90 11.24 16.87 7.65
C ASP A 90 11.34 15.37 7.38
N ALA A 91 10.29 14.62 7.71
CA ALA A 91 10.25 13.18 7.45
C ALA A 91 10.25 12.86 5.94
N VAL A 92 9.63 13.70 5.10
CA VAL A 92 9.74 13.56 3.64
C VAL A 92 11.17 13.84 3.19
N SER A 93 11.74 14.98 3.58
CA SER A 93 13.09 15.39 3.18
C SER A 93 14.17 14.41 3.62
N LEU A 94 14.02 13.81 4.80
CA LEU A 94 15.03 12.94 5.39
C LEU A 94 14.86 11.47 5.02
N LEU A 95 13.63 10.94 5.01
CA LEU A 95 13.39 9.50 5.00
C LEU A 95 12.81 8.96 3.70
N SER A 96 11.96 9.72 3.00
CA SER A 96 11.24 9.19 1.84
C SER A 96 11.68 9.75 0.50
N GLY A 97 12.16 11.00 0.44
CA GLY A 97 12.54 11.66 -0.81
C GLY A 97 11.39 11.84 -1.81
N GLY A 98 10.14 11.63 -1.37
CA GLY A 98 8.94 11.77 -2.21
C GLY A 98 8.49 13.22 -2.37
N GLY A 99 7.39 13.45 -3.10
CA GLY A 99 6.76 14.76 -3.17
C GLY A 99 6.32 15.28 -1.80
N HIS A 100 6.18 16.60 -1.64
CA HIS A 100 5.94 17.29 -0.36
C HIS A 100 4.77 16.76 0.49
N ASN A 101 3.83 16.03 -0.10
CA ASN A 101 2.63 15.50 0.56
C ASN A 101 2.70 14.00 0.84
N ALA A 102 3.82 13.32 0.54
CA ALA A 102 3.93 11.86 0.64
C ALA A 102 3.58 11.36 2.05
N MET A 103 4.19 11.92 3.10
CA MET A 103 3.87 11.54 4.49
C MET A 103 2.41 11.79 4.85
N SER A 104 1.83 12.89 4.36
CA SER A 104 0.42 13.21 4.59
C SER A 104 -0.53 12.15 4.00
N ARG A 105 -0.23 11.70 2.78
CA ARG A 105 -1.01 10.65 2.08
C ARG A 105 -0.85 9.29 2.75
N TYR A 106 0.36 8.96 3.20
CA TYR A 106 0.61 7.71 3.94
C TYR A 106 -0.12 7.70 5.28
N GLU A 107 -0.04 8.80 6.04
CA GLU A 107 -0.69 8.91 7.36
C GLU A 107 -2.22 8.90 7.30
N ARG A 108 -2.81 9.31 6.17
CA ARG A 108 -4.26 9.20 5.92
C ARG A 108 -4.67 7.87 5.28
N GLY A 109 -3.74 6.95 5.04
CA GLY A 109 -4.03 5.67 4.39
C GLY A 109 -4.42 5.77 2.91
N GLU A 110 -4.25 6.93 2.27
CA GLU A 110 -4.59 7.14 0.85
C GLU A 110 -3.65 6.34 -0.08
N VAL A 111 -2.40 6.18 0.35
CA VAL A 111 -1.36 5.43 -0.37
C VAL A 111 -0.60 4.58 0.63
N LEU A 112 -0.22 3.37 0.22
CA LEU A 112 0.66 2.54 1.03
C LEU A 112 2.11 3.07 0.96
N PRO A 113 2.80 3.18 2.10
CA PRO A 113 4.22 3.54 2.10
C PRO A 113 5.05 2.41 1.46
N PRO A 114 6.16 2.75 0.80
CA PRO A 114 7.13 1.74 0.37
C PRO A 114 7.64 0.91 1.55
N LYS A 115 7.81 -0.40 1.37
CA LYS A 115 8.32 -1.31 2.41
C LYS A 115 9.65 -0.82 3.03
N PRO A 116 10.64 -0.31 2.28
CA PRO A 116 11.89 0.20 2.87
C PRO A 116 11.68 1.38 3.82
N LEU A 117 10.75 2.28 3.51
CA LEU A 117 10.42 3.43 4.36
C LEU A 117 9.85 2.97 5.71
N MET A 118 8.89 2.03 5.68
CA MET A 118 8.33 1.46 6.91
C MET A 118 9.39 0.73 7.75
N LEU A 119 10.30 -0.01 7.10
CA LEU A 119 11.40 -0.69 7.78
C LEU A 119 12.33 0.32 8.48
N LEU A 120 12.76 1.37 7.78
CA LEU A 120 13.60 2.43 8.33
C LEU A 120 12.90 3.13 9.51
N MET A 121 11.63 3.49 9.35
CA MET A 121 10.86 4.11 10.43
C MET A 121 10.77 3.21 11.66
N ARG A 122 10.52 1.90 11.50
CA ARG A 122 10.50 0.95 12.62
C ARG A 122 11.87 0.76 13.27
N LEU A 123 12.95 0.81 12.48
CA LEU A 123 14.31 0.78 13.02
C LEU A 123 14.58 2.01 13.90
N LEU A 124 14.22 3.20 13.41
CA LEU A 124 14.37 4.46 14.14
C LEU A 124 13.44 4.53 15.37
N ASP A 125 12.24 3.93 15.30
CA ASP A 125 11.36 3.80 16.46
C ASP A 125 12.02 2.94 17.56
N ARG A 126 12.71 1.87 17.19
CA ARG A 126 13.44 1.02 18.14
C ARG A 126 14.72 1.69 18.67
N TYR A 127 15.42 2.43 17.82
CA TYR A 127 16.69 3.09 18.14
C TYR A 127 16.67 4.58 17.76
N PRO A 128 15.98 5.45 18.53
CA PRO A 128 15.82 6.86 18.17
C PRO A 128 17.13 7.65 18.04
N HIS A 129 18.19 7.23 18.74
CA HIS A 129 19.52 7.86 18.66
C HIS A 129 20.13 7.78 17.26
N LEU A 130 19.78 6.76 16.46
CA LEU A 130 20.22 6.61 15.07
C LEU A 130 19.62 7.68 14.14
N LEU A 131 18.69 8.50 14.61
CA LEU A 131 18.21 9.65 13.83
C LEU A 131 19.33 10.64 13.53
N ALA A 132 20.32 10.79 14.43
CA ALA A 132 21.50 11.61 14.18
C ALA A 132 22.31 11.05 13.01
N ASP A 133 22.61 9.75 13.05
CA ASP A 133 23.32 9.05 11.98
C ASP A 133 22.55 9.11 10.66
N ALA A 134 21.23 8.95 10.69
CA ALA A 134 20.39 9.05 9.51
C ALA A 134 20.47 10.45 8.86
N ARG A 135 20.58 11.52 9.66
CA ARG A 135 20.78 12.89 9.15
C ARG A 135 22.16 13.05 8.52
N THR A 136 23.21 12.59 9.18
CA THR A 136 24.58 12.61 8.64
C THR A 136 24.69 11.79 7.36
N LEU A 137 24.08 10.61 7.31
CA LEU A 137 24.09 9.76 6.14
C LEU A 137 23.26 10.35 4.99
N ALA A 138 22.19 11.10 5.28
CA ALA A 138 21.42 11.77 4.25
C ALA A 138 22.20 12.90 3.55
N GLU A 139 23.18 13.50 4.23
CA GLU A 139 24.13 14.43 3.61
C GLU A 139 24.99 13.69 2.57
N GLY A 140 24.71 13.92 1.29
CA GLY A 140 25.45 13.30 0.18
C GLY A 140 24.83 12.04 -0.44
N VAL A 141 23.64 11.61 0.00
CA VAL A 141 22.86 10.55 -0.70
C VAL A 141 22.43 11.01 -2.09
N ASP A 142 22.29 12.32 -2.32
CA ASP A 142 22.06 12.85 -3.66
C ASP A 142 23.34 12.82 -4.51
N LEU A 143 23.66 11.64 -5.02
CA LEU A 143 24.77 11.39 -5.95
C LEU A 143 24.63 12.15 -7.29
N ARG A 144 23.58 12.95 -7.50
CA ARG A 144 23.41 13.79 -8.70
C ARG A 144 24.14 15.12 -8.60
N GLN A 145 24.70 15.47 -7.43
CA GLN A 145 25.41 16.73 -7.21
C GLN A 145 26.91 16.70 -7.56
N PHE A 146 27.40 15.68 -8.25
CA PHE A 146 28.77 15.73 -8.80
C PHE A 146 28.84 16.80 -9.90
N LYS A 147 29.62 17.86 -9.65
CA LYS A 147 30.05 18.78 -10.71
C LYS A 147 31.10 18.05 -11.55
N THR A 148 30.76 17.68 -12.78
CA THR A 148 31.75 17.23 -13.75
C THR A 148 32.59 18.43 -14.19
N THR A 149 33.79 18.57 -13.66
CA THR A 149 34.76 19.55 -14.17
C THR A 149 35.31 19.01 -15.49
N VAL A 150 34.80 19.50 -16.62
CA VAL A 150 35.40 19.20 -17.94
C VAL A 150 36.66 20.06 -18.07
N HIS A 151 37.83 19.47 -17.82
CA HIS A 151 39.09 20.10 -18.17
C HIS A 151 39.22 20.10 -19.70
N LYS A 152 39.02 21.26 -20.34
CA LYS A 152 39.39 21.45 -21.75
C LYS A 152 40.91 21.66 -21.81
N GLU A 153 41.66 20.58 -21.97
CA GLU A 153 43.05 20.70 -22.39
C GLU A 153 43.06 20.97 -23.91
N HIS A 154 43.64 22.12 -24.29
CA HIS A 154 43.88 22.62 -25.65
C HIS A 154 42.78 23.48 -26.31
N GLU A 155 42.62 24.72 -25.84
CA GLU A 155 42.38 25.83 -26.77
C GLU A 155 43.74 26.37 -27.20
N ILE A 156 44.20 25.98 -28.39
CA ILE A 156 45.42 26.53 -28.99
C ILE A 156 45.12 27.98 -29.37
N LEU A 157 45.82 28.92 -28.72
CA LEU A 157 45.83 30.33 -29.12
C LEU A 157 46.39 30.43 -30.54
N THR A 158 45.55 30.78 -31.50
CA THR A 158 46.00 31.25 -32.81
C THR A 158 46.28 32.75 -32.68
N ASP A 159 47.56 33.11 -32.51
CA ASP A 159 48.01 34.48 -32.70
C ASP A 159 47.97 34.84 -34.20
N SER A 160 47.57 36.09 -34.47
CA SER A 160 47.40 36.68 -35.81
C SER A 160 48.71 37.16 -36.43
#